data_AF-A0A349CVD9-F1
#
_entry.id   AF-A0A349CVD9-F1
#
_cell.length_a   1.000
_cell.length_b   1.000
_cell.length_c   1.000
_cell.angle_alpha   90.00
_cell.angle_beta   90.00
_cell.angle_gamma   90.00
#
_symmetry.space_group_name_H-M   'P 1'
#
loop_
_entity.id
_entity.type
_entity.pdbx_description
1 polymer ?
#
loop_
_entity_poly.entity_id
_entity_poly.type
_entity_poly.pdbx_seq_one_letter_code
_entity_poly.pdbx_strand_id
1 'polypeptide(L)'
;MSGSSAAARPARQPVGGPGRFLAGAAFTLAIVVIAAIAAWPVYAAPVFLVVVAAGAAIGAAVAVCAQRFGWGGWIVAAILIGALFAVGVVVAAPARLSDIAQLPLAFGDVLTGAVFGWKDLLTVDLPVGSYRNLLVPALVVFLGGTCAMLLLSWRRDARAYAAVPVGLAMVGFGLLFGRTTVSETLVLGPVALPAPVETAVGASALTAALLWLVWRGRAQRAGALERAGRARVTRRAASGSAARAWTAAGMLTLAVIVAVAVVPLGAQGLNRDVLRSLTAPEIDLSAEISPLAAYRASFDDERYDDVLFTVDVEEGEVDRIRIATLDGYDGEVYRTEPETRFVRVPSTRAAEPGESAVLEVGIADLGSVWMPTAGDLVEVAFVGERASALADGFYYSADDAAGVQTAGGGLRAGDGYRLVASVAETVDPAAMTAPGTTPAVEAPESLRTWVEEHRTGSDGAALVGLIDLLRDRGYLSHGLTEP
;
A
#
# COMPACT_ATOMS: atom_id res chain seq x y z
N MET A 1 -35.24 -35.38 -68.49
CA MET A 1 -35.48 -35.49 -67.04
C MET A 1 -34.14 -35.77 -66.36
N SER A 2 -33.43 -34.74 -65.94
CA SER A 2 -32.11 -34.82 -65.28
C SER A 2 -32.23 -34.30 -63.86
N GLY A 3 -32.24 -35.22 -62.89
CA GLY A 3 -32.34 -34.88 -61.47
C GLY A 3 -31.07 -34.21 -60.97
N SER A 4 -31.20 -32.94 -60.60
CA SER A 4 -30.17 -32.17 -59.89
C SER A 4 -30.05 -32.70 -58.46
N SER A 5 -28.94 -33.38 -58.16
CA SER A 5 -28.57 -33.78 -56.82
C SER A 5 -28.16 -32.54 -56.02
N ALA A 6 -29.04 -32.08 -55.14
CA ALA A 6 -28.76 -31.02 -54.19
C ALA A 6 -27.70 -31.49 -53.20
N ALA A 7 -26.47 -31.04 -53.37
CA ALA A 7 -25.38 -31.25 -52.43
C ALA A 7 -25.75 -30.63 -51.07
N ALA A 8 -26.10 -31.48 -50.10
CA ALA A 8 -26.31 -31.09 -48.72
C ALA A 8 -25.03 -30.43 -48.18
N ARG A 9 -25.12 -29.13 -47.83
CA ARG A 9 -24.05 -28.41 -47.13
C ARG A 9 -23.79 -29.13 -45.79
N PRO A 10 -22.54 -29.52 -45.48
CA PRO A 10 -22.25 -30.17 -44.22
C PRO A 10 -22.52 -29.19 -43.08
N ALA A 11 -23.46 -29.56 -42.20
CA ALA A 11 -23.72 -28.85 -40.96
C ALA A 11 -22.42 -28.77 -40.14
N ARG A 12 -21.95 -27.56 -39.86
CA ARG A 12 -20.82 -27.32 -38.95
C ARG A 12 -21.22 -27.71 -37.54
N GLN A 13 -20.95 -28.95 -37.14
CA GLN A 13 -21.06 -29.36 -35.74
C GLN A 13 -19.95 -28.66 -34.91
N PRO A 14 -20.28 -28.11 -33.73
CA PRO A 14 -19.32 -27.39 -32.90
C PRO A 14 -18.39 -28.39 -32.19
N VAL A 15 -17.22 -28.64 -32.79
CA VAL A 15 -16.14 -29.38 -32.12
C VAL A 15 -15.47 -28.44 -31.11
N GLY A 16 -15.90 -28.52 -29.86
CA GLY A 16 -15.28 -27.86 -28.72
C GLY A 16 -16.16 -28.01 -27.49
N GLY A 17 -15.97 -29.10 -26.75
CA GLY A 17 -16.76 -29.42 -25.57
C GLY A 17 -16.65 -28.40 -24.43
N PRO A 18 -17.52 -28.51 -23.41
CA PRO A 18 -17.59 -27.61 -22.24
C PRO A 18 -16.27 -27.50 -21.46
N GLY A 19 -15.38 -28.49 -21.58
CA GLY A 19 -14.10 -28.54 -20.88
C GLY A 19 -13.16 -27.35 -21.14
N ARG A 20 -13.27 -26.66 -22.28
CA ARG A 20 -12.47 -25.45 -22.54
C ARG A 20 -12.92 -24.26 -21.69
N PHE A 21 -14.23 -24.08 -21.55
CA PHE A 21 -14.77 -22.99 -20.76
C PHE A 21 -14.39 -23.17 -19.29
N LEU A 22 -14.53 -24.40 -18.79
CA LEU A 22 -14.13 -24.81 -17.45
C LEU A 22 -12.63 -24.63 -17.22
N ALA A 23 -11.76 -25.07 -18.14
CA ALA A 23 -10.32 -24.91 -17.99
C ALA A 23 -9.88 -23.42 -18.00
N GLY A 24 -10.47 -22.61 -18.88
CA GLY A 24 -10.21 -21.16 -18.92
C GLY A 24 -10.70 -20.46 -17.65
N ALA A 25 -11.87 -20.84 -17.13
CA ALA A 25 -12.40 -20.32 -15.88
C ALA A 25 -11.54 -20.74 -14.67
N ALA A 26 -11.10 -22.00 -14.60
CA ALA A 26 -10.22 -22.48 -13.55
C ALA A 26 -8.84 -21.79 -13.56
N PHE A 27 -8.25 -21.59 -14.74
CA PHE A 27 -7.01 -20.83 -14.88
C PHE A 27 -7.18 -19.37 -14.45
N THR A 28 -8.28 -18.73 -14.85
CA THR A 28 -8.56 -17.33 -14.47
C THR A 28 -8.78 -17.22 -12.97
N LEU A 29 -9.56 -18.11 -12.36
CA LEU A 29 -9.80 -18.13 -10.92
C LEU A 29 -8.49 -18.31 -10.13
N ALA A 30 -7.63 -19.23 -10.55
CA ALA A 30 -6.32 -19.42 -9.92
C ALA A 30 -5.48 -18.14 -9.97
N ILE A 31 -5.42 -17.47 -11.11
CA ILE A 31 -4.69 -16.20 -11.25
C ILE A 31 -5.32 -15.07 -10.43
N VAL A 32 -6.64 -14.96 -10.38
CA VAL A 32 -7.33 -13.95 -9.56
C VAL A 32 -6.96 -14.14 -8.08
N VAL A 33 -6.96 -15.38 -7.59
CA VAL A 33 -6.57 -15.68 -6.20
C VAL A 33 -5.09 -15.35 -5.97
N ILE A 34 -4.19 -15.77 -6.86
CA ILE A 34 -2.75 -15.50 -6.73
C ILE A 34 -2.46 -13.98 -6.79
N ALA A 35 -3.12 -13.25 -7.69
CA ALA A 35 -2.99 -11.80 -7.80
C ALA A 35 -3.55 -11.07 -6.58
N ALA A 36 -4.65 -11.56 -5.99
CA ALA A 36 -5.22 -11.01 -4.76
C ALA A 36 -4.27 -11.21 -3.58
N ILE A 37 -3.65 -12.38 -3.46
CA ILE A 37 -2.61 -12.65 -2.44
C ILE A 37 -1.41 -11.72 -2.66
N ALA A 38 -0.96 -11.55 -3.91
CA ALA A 38 0.14 -10.67 -4.25
C ALA A 38 -0.15 -9.19 -3.89
N ALA A 39 -1.38 -8.75 -4.10
CA ALA A 39 -1.80 -7.37 -3.85
C ALA A 39 -2.30 -7.12 -2.41
N TRP A 40 -2.52 -8.17 -1.60
CA TRP A 40 -2.96 -8.02 -0.21
C TRP A 40 -2.08 -7.09 0.63
N PRO A 41 -0.72 -7.18 0.59
CA PRO A 41 0.13 -6.28 1.37
C PRO A 41 0.05 -4.81 0.96
N VAL A 42 -0.45 -4.52 -0.25
CA VAL A 42 -0.68 -3.14 -0.73
C VAL A 42 -1.84 -2.51 0.05
N TYR A 43 -2.91 -3.27 0.27
CA TYR A 43 -4.17 -2.74 0.80
C TYR A 43 -4.42 -3.09 2.26
N ALA A 44 -4.15 -4.33 2.67
CA ALA A 44 -4.37 -4.89 4.01
C ALA A 44 -5.74 -4.59 4.66
N ALA A 45 -6.78 -4.34 3.85
CA ALA A 45 -8.12 -3.99 4.33
C ALA A 45 -9.19 -4.96 3.81
N PRO A 46 -10.23 -5.30 4.59
CA PRO A 46 -11.31 -6.20 4.16
C PRO A 46 -12.06 -5.70 2.91
N VAL A 47 -12.20 -4.39 2.75
CA VAL A 47 -12.85 -3.77 1.57
C VAL A 47 -12.14 -4.14 0.26
N PHE A 48 -10.83 -4.36 0.29
CA PHE A 48 -10.09 -4.82 -0.88
C PHE A 48 -10.58 -6.20 -1.36
N LEU A 49 -10.91 -7.13 -0.45
CA LEU A 49 -11.46 -8.44 -0.83
C LEU A 49 -12.83 -8.29 -1.50
N VAL A 50 -13.64 -7.33 -1.03
CA VAL A 50 -14.93 -7.00 -1.66
C VAL A 50 -14.70 -6.46 -3.07
N VAL A 51 -13.72 -5.58 -3.28
CA VAL A 51 -13.35 -5.04 -4.59
C VAL A 51 -12.86 -6.14 -5.54
N VAL A 52 -12.00 -7.05 -5.08
CA VAL A 52 -11.53 -8.21 -5.85
C VAL A 52 -12.70 -9.09 -6.25
N ALA A 53 -13.57 -9.45 -5.30
CA ALA A 53 -14.71 -10.31 -5.55
C ALA A 53 -15.72 -9.67 -6.52
N ALA A 54 -16.08 -8.40 -6.31
CA ALA A 54 -16.98 -7.65 -7.18
C ALA A 54 -16.40 -7.48 -8.59
N GLY A 55 -15.15 -7.03 -8.69
CA GLY A 55 -14.45 -6.83 -9.95
C GLY A 55 -14.34 -8.13 -10.76
N ALA A 56 -13.91 -9.22 -10.12
CA ALA A 56 -13.80 -10.52 -10.77
C ALA A 56 -15.16 -11.08 -11.19
N ALA A 57 -16.19 -11.00 -10.33
CA ALA A 57 -17.53 -11.48 -10.65
C ALA A 57 -18.17 -10.72 -11.81
N ILE A 58 -18.08 -9.39 -11.80
CA ILE A 58 -18.63 -8.54 -12.87
C ILE A 58 -17.83 -8.74 -14.16
N GLY A 59 -16.49 -8.77 -14.09
CA GLY A 59 -15.65 -9.05 -15.25
C GLY A 59 -15.94 -10.41 -15.89
N ALA A 60 -16.21 -11.43 -15.06
CA ALA A 60 -16.64 -12.74 -15.53
C ALA A 60 -18.03 -12.71 -16.17
N ALA A 61 -19.01 -12.02 -15.56
CA ALA A 61 -20.35 -11.86 -16.11
C ALA A 61 -20.30 -11.16 -17.48
N VAL A 62 -19.51 -10.08 -17.61
CA VAL A 62 -19.30 -9.37 -18.87
C VAL A 62 -18.68 -10.28 -19.92
N ALA A 63 -17.66 -11.09 -19.57
CA ALA A 63 -17.06 -12.04 -20.49
C ALA A 63 -18.05 -13.12 -20.97
N VAL A 64 -18.86 -13.67 -20.07
CA VAL A 64 -19.91 -14.65 -20.40
C VAL A 64 -20.94 -14.03 -21.34
N CYS A 65 -21.44 -12.84 -21.04
CA CYS A 65 -22.41 -12.14 -21.88
C CYS A 65 -21.82 -11.80 -23.25
N ALA A 66 -20.60 -11.26 -23.30
CA ALA A 66 -19.92 -10.97 -24.55
C ALA A 66 -19.77 -12.22 -25.43
N GLN A 67 -19.44 -13.36 -24.82
CA GLN A 67 -19.32 -14.63 -25.52
C GLN A 67 -20.67 -15.22 -25.96
N ARG A 68 -21.75 -15.01 -25.17
CA ARG A 68 -23.10 -15.52 -25.44
C ARG A 68 -23.85 -14.70 -26.50
N PHE A 69 -23.64 -13.40 -26.51
CA PHE A 69 -24.32 -12.43 -27.38
C PHE A 69 -23.45 -11.93 -28.53
N GLY A 70 -22.16 -12.29 -28.58
CA GLY A 70 -21.26 -11.93 -29.66
C GLY A 70 -20.91 -10.45 -29.69
N TRP A 71 -20.78 -9.81 -28.52
CA TRP A 71 -20.48 -8.38 -28.42
C TRP A 71 -19.12 -8.04 -29.06
N GLY A 72 -19.08 -6.93 -29.78
CA GLY A 72 -17.84 -6.35 -30.27
C GLY A 72 -16.99 -5.79 -29.12
N GLY A 73 -15.67 -5.68 -29.33
CA GLY A 73 -14.74 -5.20 -28.30
C GLY A 73 -15.10 -3.83 -27.71
N TRP A 74 -15.66 -2.93 -28.53
CA TRP A 74 -16.13 -1.61 -28.10
C TRP A 74 -17.29 -1.67 -27.10
N ILE A 75 -18.25 -2.58 -27.31
CA ILE A 75 -19.38 -2.77 -26.39
C ILE A 75 -18.87 -3.32 -25.05
N VAL A 76 -17.96 -4.29 -25.09
CA VAL A 76 -17.31 -4.83 -23.89
C VAL A 76 -16.58 -3.73 -23.13
N ALA A 77 -15.78 -2.91 -23.83
CA ALA A 77 -15.08 -1.79 -23.23
C ALA A 77 -16.05 -0.78 -22.58
N ALA A 78 -17.12 -0.39 -23.27
CA ALA A 78 -18.12 0.53 -22.73
C ALA A 78 -18.80 -0.03 -21.46
N ILE A 79 -19.12 -1.32 -21.44
CA ILE A 79 -19.73 -1.97 -20.27
C ILE A 79 -18.73 -2.06 -19.12
N LEU A 80 -17.46 -2.37 -19.37
CA LEU A 80 -16.42 -2.39 -18.34
C LEU A 80 -16.19 -1.00 -17.76
N ILE A 81 -16.22 0.05 -18.58
CA ILE A 81 -16.15 1.44 -18.11
C ILE A 81 -17.38 1.77 -17.23
N GLY A 82 -18.58 1.41 -17.68
CA GLY A 82 -19.79 1.60 -16.88
C GLY A 82 -19.75 0.85 -15.55
N ALA A 83 -19.28 -0.39 -15.55
CA ALA A 83 -19.08 -1.20 -14.34
C ALA A 83 -18.01 -0.63 -13.41
N LEU A 84 -16.91 -0.11 -13.96
CA LEU A 84 -15.86 0.57 -13.20
C LEU A 84 -16.43 1.76 -12.45
N PHE A 85 -17.23 2.61 -13.10
CA PHE A 85 -17.89 3.73 -12.43
C PHE A 85 -18.93 3.27 -11.40
N ALA A 86 -19.77 2.29 -11.74
CA ALA A 86 -20.82 1.81 -10.84
C ALA A 86 -20.23 1.22 -9.54
N VAL A 87 -19.19 0.38 -9.64
CA VAL A 87 -18.52 -0.20 -8.47
C VAL A 87 -17.60 0.81 -7.80
N GLY A 88 -16.87 1.60 -8.59
CA GLY A 88 -15.94 2.59 -8.10
C GLY A 88 -16.60 3.63 -7.21
N VAL A 89 -17.78 4.15 -7.59
CA VAL A 89 -18.53 5.11 -6.78
C VAL A 89 -18.98 4.50 -5.45
N VAL A 90 -19.47 3.25 -5.48
CA VAL A 90 -19.91 2.54 -4.26
C VAL A 90 -18.76 2.30 -3.29
N VAL A 91 -17.57 1.98 -3.81
CA VAL A 91 -16.39 1.67 -3.01
C VAL A 91 -15.69 2.94 -2.52
N ALA A 92 -15.57 3.96 -3.37
CA ALA A 92 -14.83 5.18 -3.07
C ALA A 92 -15.58 6.15 -2.16
N ALA A 93 -16.92 6.20 -2.26
CA ALA A 93 -17.70 7.20 -1.56
C ALA A 93 -19.09 6.67 -1.14
N PRO A 94 -19.16 5.69 -0.20
CA PRO A 94 -20.44 5.16 0.28
C PRO A 94 -21.36 6.26 0.82
N ALA A 95 -20.78 7.23 1.54
CA ALA A 95 -21.50 8.36 2.13
C ALA A 95 -22.04 9.37 1.11
N ARG A 96 -21.54 9.39 -0.13
CA ARG A 96 -22.01 10.32 -1.18
C ARG A 96 -23.18 9.76 -1.99
N LEU A 97 -23.54 8.48 -1.77
CA LEU A 97 -24.70 7.85 -2.42
C LEU A 97 -26.04 8.36 -1.86
N SER A 98 -26.04 8.97 -0.67
CA SER A 98 -27.25 9.52 -0.06
C SER A 98 -27.71 10.85 -0.67
N ASP A 99 -26.87 11.49 -1.50
CA ASP A 99 -27.17 12.76 -2.13
C ASP A 99 -26.83 12.75 -3.64
N ILE A 100 -27.87 12.81 -4.47
CA ILE A 100 -27.75 12.80 -5.94
C ILE A 100 -26.91 13.97 -6.45
N ALA A 101 -26.89 15.11 -5.74
CA ALA A 101 -26.08 16.27 -6.13
C ALA A 101 -24.57 15.99 -6.05
N GLN A 102 -24.14 15.00 -5.27
CA GLN A 102 -22.74 14.66 -5.07
C GLN A 102 -22.22 13.59 -6.06
N LEU A 103 -23.11 13.01 -6.88
CA LEU A 103 -22.73 12.02 -7.90
C LEU A 103 -21.65 12.53 -8.87
N PRO A 104 -21.73 13.75 -9.45
CA PRO A 104 -20.70 14.24 -10.37
C PRO A 104 -19.31 14.28 -9.76
N LEU A 105 -19.22 14.64 -8.47
CA LEU A 105 -17.96 14.65 -7.71
C LEU A 105 -17.44 13.22 -7.52
N ALA A 106 -18.31 12.25 -7.21
CA ALA A 106 -17.93 10.84 -7.08
C ALA A 106 -17.44 10.23 -8.41
N PHE A 107 -18.00 10.63 -9.56
CA PHE A 107 -17.46 10.26 -10.87
C PHE A 107 -16.06 10.85 -11.09
N GLY A 108 -15.84 12.10 -10.68
CA GLY A 108 -14.54 12.76 -10.70
C GLY A 108 -13.51 12.03 -9.84
N ASP A 109 -13.90 11.56 -8.66
CA ASP A 109 -13.07 10.77 -7.76
C ASP A 109 -12.64 9.44 -8.40
N VAL A 110 -13.57 8.70 -8.99
CA VAL A 110 -13.23 7.44 -9.71
C VAL A 110 -12.30 7.70 -10.89
N LEU A 111 -12.53 8.75 -11.67
CA LEU A 111 -11.67 9.09 -12.81
C LEU A 111 -10.27 9.48 -12.34
N THR A 112 -10.18 10.28 -11.28
CA THR A 112 -8.92 10.70 -10.67
C THR A 112 -8.16 9.49 -10.12
N GLY A 113 -8.84 8.57 -9.43
CA GLY A 113 -8.25 7.31 -8.97
C GLY A 113 -7.78 6.40 -10.12
N ALA A 114 -8.53 6.35 -11.22
CA ALA A 114 -8.16 5.54 -12.38
C ALA A 114 -6.91 6.07 -13.10
N VAL A 115 -6.67 7.39 -13.08
CA VAL A 115 -5.53 8.04 -13.75
C VAL A 115 -4.36 8.25 -12.80
N PHE A 116 -4.59 8.90 -11.66
CA PHE A 116 -3.56 9.29 -10.69
C PHE A 116 -3.34 8.27 -9.58
N GLY A 117 -4.29 7.36 -9.32
CA GLY A 117 -4.17 6.36 -8.26
C GLY A 117 -2.94 5.47 -8.39
N TRP A 118 -2.47 5.22 -9.62
CA TRP A 118 -1.21 4.49 -9.86
C TRP A 118 0.01 5.25 -9.35
N LYS A 119 0.07 6.57 -9.58
CA LYS A 119 1.13 7.43 -9.03
C LYS A 119 1.00 7.52 -7.53
N ASP A 120 -0.22 7.66 -7.02
CA ASP A 120 -0.47 7.85 -5.60
C ASP A 120 -0.12 6.58 -4.79
N LEU A 121 -0.31 5.38 -5.35
CA LEU A 121 0.20 4.12 -4.77
C LEU A 121 1.73 4.13 -4.59
N LEU A 122 2.47 4.88 -5.41
CA LEU A 122 3.91 5.03 -5.26
C LEU A 122 4.28 6.10 -4.22
N THR A 123 3.42 7.07 -3.95
CA THR A 123 3.74 8.17 -3.01
C THR A 123 3.19 7.99 -1.60
N VAL A 124 2.21 7.10 -1.41
CA VAL A 124 1.59 6.79 -0.11
C VAL A 124 2.25 5.56 0.49
N ASP A 125 2.48 5.59 1.81
CA ASP A 125 3.05 4.45 2.53
C ASP A 125 2.09 3.24 2.56
N LEU A 126 2.66 2.03 2.55
CA LEU A 126 1.87 0.79 2.55
C LEU A 126 1.68 0.27 3.98
N PRO A 127 0.51 -0.30 4.33
CA PRO A 127 -0.64 -0.58 3.48
C PRO A 127 -1.61 0.60 3.35
N VAL A 128 -2.16 0.82 2.15
CA VAL A 128 -3.01 1.99 1.84
C VAL A 128 -4.45 1.88 2.35
N GLY A 129 -4.87 0.72 2.85
CA GLY A 129 -6.20 0.53 3.41
C GLY A 129 -7.33 0.84 2.42
N SER A 130 -8.25 1.71 2.87
CA SER A 130 -9.35 2.28 2.08
C SER A 130 -9.08 3.74 1.67
N TYR A 131 -7.83 4.19 1.68
CA TYR A 131 -7.50 5.59 1.45
C TYR A 131 -7.91 6.08 0.06
N ARG A 132 -8.76 7.12 0.04
CA ARG A 132 -9.27 7.80 -1.16
C ARG A 132 -9.77 6.81 -2.24
N ASN A 133 -9.24 6.95 -3.45
CA ASN A 133 -9.57 6.20 -4.64
C ASN A 133 -8.48 5.16 -4.99
N LEU A 134 -7.61 4.79 -4.05
CA LEU A 134 -6.51 3.85 -4.30
C LEU A 134 -6.98 2.41 -4.54
N LEU A 135 -8.24 2.10 -4.20
CA LEU A 135 -8.90 0.86 -4.58
C LEU A 135 -9.27 0.81 -6.07
N VAL A 136 -9.31 1.96 -6.77
CA VAL A 136 -9.67 2.02 -8.20
C VAL A 136 -8.64 1.32 -9.09
N PRO A 137 -7.31 1.47 -8.92
CA PRO A 137 -6.32 0.65 -9.61
C PRO A 137 -6.56 -0.85 -9.46
N ALA A 138 -6.81 -1.34 -8.23
CA ALA A 138 -7.16 -2.75 -8.01
C ALA A 138 -8.44 -3.12 -8.77
N LEU A 139 -9.49 -2.31 -8.67
CA LEU A 139 -10.74 -2.54 -9.40
C LEU A 139 -10.49 -2.65 -10.91
N VAL A 140 -9.70 -1.76 -11.51
CA VAL A 140 -9.33 -1.81 -12.94
C VAL A 140 -8.62 -3.11 -13.29
N VAL A 141 -7.64 -3.54 -12.47
CA VAL A 141 -6.87 -4.78 -12.67
C VAL A 141 -7.77 -6.01 -12.58
N PHE A 142 -8.59 -6.13 -11.53
CA PHE A 142 -9.42 -7.32 -11.32
C PHE A 142 -10.63 -7.36 -12.26
N LEU A 143 -11.27 -6.23 -12.55
CA LEU A 143 -12.40 -6.13 -13.48
C LEU A 143 -11.96 -6.38 -14.93
N GLY A 144 -10.98 -5.60 -15.40
CA GLY A 144 -10.49 -5.68 -16.78
C GLY A 144 -9.69 -6.96 -17.02
N GLY A 145 -8.81 -7.32 -16.08
CA GLY A 145 -7.96 -8.50 -16.17
C GLY A 145 -8.77 -9.80 -16.21
N THR A 146 -9.75 -9.97 -15.31
CA THR A 146 -10.62 -11.16 -15.31
C THR A 146 -11.41 -11.28 -16.61
N CYS A 147 -12.00 -10.19 -17.08
CA CYS A 147 -12.74 -10.18 -18.34
C CYS A 147 -11.84 -10.54 -19.54
N ALA A 148 -10.66 -9.91 -19.63
CA ALA A 148 -9.70 -10.17 -20.69
C ALA A 148 -9.17 -11.61 -20.67
N MET A 149 -8.83 -12.15 -19.49
CA MET A 149 -8.39 -13.54 -19.34
C MET A 149 -9.42 -14.55 -19.80
N LEU A 150 -10.70 -14.37 -19.44
CA LEU A 150 -11.77 -15.28 -19.88
C LEU A 150 -11.99 -15.19 -21.38
N LEU A 151 -12.09 -13.98 -21.93
CA LEU A 151 -12.27 -13.77 -23.36
C LEU A 151 -11.11 -14.35 -24.18
N LEU A 152 -9.87 -14.21 -23.70
CA LEU A 152 -8.67 -14.78 -24.34
C LEU A 152 -8.60 -16.30 -24.18
N SER A 153 -8.79 -16.83 -22.97
CA SER A 153 -8.68 -18.27 -22.68
C SER A 153 -9.72 -19.10 -23.44
N TRP A 154 -10.90 -18.53 -23.69
CA TRP A 154 -11.96 -19.17 -24.47
C TRP A 154 -11.76 -19.11 -25.98
N ARG A 155 -10.79 -18.34 -26.49
CA ARG A 155 -10.51 -18.31 -27.95
C ARG A 155 -10.04 -19.67 -28.46
N ARG A 156 -10.21 -19.91 -29.76
CA ARG A 156 -9.71 -21.10 -30.47
C ARG A 156 -8.37 -20.89 -31.16
N ASP A 157 -7.99 -19.64 -31.41
CA ASP A 157 -6.78 -19.28 -32.13
C ASP A 157 -5.55 -19.20 -31.20
N ALA A 158 -4.41 -18.83 -31.77
CA ALA A 158 -3.15 -18.63 -31.04
C ALA A 158 -3.25 -17.48 -30.02
N ARG A 159 -4.23 -16.57 -30.15
CA ARG A 159 -4.41 -15.47 -29.20
C ARG A 159 -4.82 -15.96 -27.81
N ALA A 160 -5.28 -17.20 -27.66
CA ALA A 160 -5.51 -17.80 -26.34
C ALA A 160 -4.26 -17.88 -25.45
N TYR A 161 -3.06 -17.86 -26.04
CA TYR A 161 -1.80 -17.78 -25.31
C TYR A 161 -1.58 -16.41 -24.66
N ALA A 162 -2.23 -15.35 -25.15
CA ALA A 162 -2.17 -14.01 -24.56
C ALA A 162 -2.83 -13.92 -23.17
N ALA A 163 -3.59 -14.94 -22.74
CA ALA A 163 -4.12 -14.98 -21.37
C ALA A 163 -3.00 -15.08 -20.31
N VAL A 164 -1.83 -15.64 -20.67
CA VAL A 164 -0.68 -15.75 -19.77
C VAL A 164 -0.07 -14.39 -19.43
N PRO A 165 0.35 -13.54 -20.39
CA PRO A 165 0.91 -12.23 -20.05
C PRO A 165 -0.11 -11.34 -19.32
N VAL A 166 -1.41 -11.44 -19.63
CA VAL A 166 -2.45 -10.71 -18.87
C VAL A 166 -2.49 -11.19 -17.41
N GLY A 167 -2.49 -12.50 -17.17
CA GLY A 167 -2.49 -13.02 -15.81
C GLY A 167 -1.21 -12.69 -15.03
N LEU A 168 -0.06 -12.72 -15.69
CA LEU A 168 1.21 -12.29 -15.09
C LEU A 168 1.21 -10.78 -14.79
N ALA A 169 0.58 -9.94 -15.62
CA ALA A 169 0.43 -8.52 -15.32
C ALA A 169 -0.46 -8.27 -14.09
N MET A 170 -1.53 -9.04 -13.92
CA MET A 170 -2.37 -8.96 -12.71
C MET A 170 -1.59 -9.33 -11.43
N VAL A 171 -0.79 -10.39 -11.48
CA VAL A 171 0.09 -10.76 -10.35
C VAL A 171 1.20 -9.71 -10.15
N GLY A 172 1.75 -9.21 -11.27
CA GLY A 172 2.77 -8.18 -11.31
C GLY A 172 2.32 -6.88 -10.65
N PHE A 173 1.04 -6.50 -10.74
CA PHE A 173 0.49 -5.36 -10.03
C PHE A 173 0.75 -5.45 -8.51
N GLY A 174 0.39 -6.57 -7.88
CA GLY A 174 0.63 -6.75 -6.45
C GLY A 174 2.12 -6.80 -6.09
N LEU A 175 2.94 -7.42 -6.94
CA LEU A 175 4.39 -7.51 -6.72
C LEU A 175 5.10 -6.16 -6.93
N LEU A 176 4.69 -5.34 -7.90
CA LEU A 176 5.34 -4.06 -8.24
C LEU A 176 4.95 -2.94 -7.27
N PHE A 177 3.68 -2.89 -6.85
CA PHE A 177 3.16 -1.88 -5.93
C PHE A 177 3.16 -2.32 -4.46
N GLY A 178 3.61 -3.56 -4.17
CA GLY A 178 3.71 -4.15 -2.83
C GLY A 178 4.86 -3.60 -1.96
N ARG A 179 5.00 -4.13 -0.74
CA ARG A 179 5.98 -3.70 0.27
C ARG A 179 7.43 -3.72 -0.28
N THR A 180 8.22 -2.74 0.14
CA THR A 180 9.67 -2.65 -0.11
C THR A 180 10.46 -3.61 0.77
N THR A 181 9.93 -3.93 1.95
CA THR A 181 10.41 -5.00 2.82
C THR A 181 9.86 -6.34 2.35
N VAL A 182 10.77 -7.23 1.94
CA VAL A 182 10.43 -8.63 1.63
C VAL A 182 10.06 -9.38 2.91
N SER A 183 9.21 -10.38 2.77
CA SER A 183 8.87 -11.29 3.89
C SER A 183 10.13 -11.82 4.57
N GLU A 184 10.09 -11.91 5.90
CA GLU A 184 11.23 -12.39 6.71
C GLU A 184 11.78 -13.71 6.17
N THR A 185 13.11 -13.82 6.17
CA THR A 185 13.80 -14.98 5.62
C THR A 185 13.44 -16.22 6.42
N LEU A 186 12.81 -17.19 5.77
CA LEU A 186 12.47 -18.46 6.40
C LEU A 186 13.73 -19.33 6.43
N VAL A 187 14.27 -19.56 7.62
CA VAL A 187 15.42 -20.45 7.82
C VAL A 187 14.93 -21.84 8.21
N LEU A 188 15.07 -22.80 7.29
CA LEU A 188 14.75 -24.22 7.49
C LEU A 188 16.07 -25.01 7.54
N GLY A 189 16.69 -25.07 8.72
CA GLY A 189 17.97 -25.75 8.90
C GLY A 189 19.10 -25.05 8.11
N PRO A 190 19.85 -25.74 7.22
CA PRO A 190 20.92 -25.12 6.42
C PRO A 190 20.39 -24.31 5.21
N VAL A 191 19.08 -24.29 4.97
CA VAL A 191 18.48 -23.61 3.82
C VAL A 191 17.79 -22.33 4.27
N ALA A 192 18.26 -21.19 3.77
CA ALA A 192 17.61 -19.89 3.93
C ALA A 192 16.79 -19.59 2.67
N LEU A 193 15.49 -19.36 2.83
CA LEU A 193 14.58 -18.92 1.77
C LEU A 193 14.26 -17.43 2.00
N PRO A 194 14.96 -16.50 1.33
CA PRO A 194 14.60 -15.09 1.38
C PRO A 194 13.27 -14.87 0.65
N ALA A 195 12.40 -14.01 1.20
CA ALA A 195 11.12 -13.64 0.58
C ALA A 195 10.20 -14.86 0.26
N PRO A 196 9.83 -15.69 1.24
CA PRO A 196 9.09 -16.93 1.01
C PRO A 196 7.71 -16.72 0.37
N VAL A 197 6.99 -15.66 0.73
CA VAL A 197 5.64 -15.38 0.22
C VAL A 197 5.70 -14.94 -1.24
N GLU A 198 6.60 -14.01 -1.56
CA GLU A 198 6.80 -13.47 -2.89
C GLU A 198 7.29 -14.57 -3.85
N THR A 199 8.21 -15.42 -3.38
CA THR A 199 8.66 -16.61 -4.12
C THR A 199 7.51 -17.58 -4.36
N ALA A 200 6.68 -17.86 -3.35
CA ALA A 200 5.53 -18.74 -3.48
C ALA A 200 4.47 -18.19 -4.46
N VAL A 201 4.19 -16.89 -4.42
CA VAL A 201 3.29 -16.20 -5.35
C VAL A 201 3.81 -16.31 -6.79
N GLY A 202 5.08 -15.98 -7.01
CA GLY A 202 5.72 -16.08 -8.33
C GLY A 202 5.73 -17.52 -8.87
N ALA A 203 6.12 -18.48 -8.05
CA ALA A 203 6.12 -19.90 -8.41
C ALA A 203 4.71 -20.43 -8.71
N SER A 204 3.70 -20.01 -7.94
CA SER A 204 2.30 -20.37 -8.16
C SER A 204 1.77 -19.80 -9.47
N ALA A 205 2.07 -18.53 -9.78
CA ALA A 205 1.67 -17.88 -11.02
C ALA A 205 2.30 -18.56 -12.25
N LEU A 206 3.60 -18.86 -12.19
CA LEU A 206 4.32 -19.57 -13.25
C LEU A 206 3.80 -20.99 -13.43
N THR A 207 3.52 -21.70 -12.33
CA THR A 207 2.92 -23.03 -12.36
C THR A 207 1.54 -23.01 -13.02
N ALA A 208 0.67 -22.07 -12.62
CA ALA A 208 -0.65 -21.90 -13.22
C ALA A 208 -0.56 -21.61 -14.73
N ALA A 209 0.35 -20.72 -15.14
CA ALA A 209 0.61 -20.40 -16.54
C ALA A 209 1.10 -21.62 -17.33
N LEU A 210 2.04 -22.39 -16.79
CA LEU A 210 2.55 -23.59 -17.43
C LEU A 210 1.49 -24.68 -17.55
N LEU A 211 0.71 -24.92 -16.50
CA LEU A 211 -0.40 -25.86 -16.54
C LEU A 211 -1.42 -25.47 -17.62
N TRP A 212 -1.72 -24.17 -17.76
CA TRP A 212 -2.56 -23.66 -18.83
C TRP A 212 -1.96 -23.91 -20.23
N LEU A 213 -0.68 -23.59 -20.43
CA LEU A 213 0.02 -23.80 -21.71
C LEU A 213 0.07 -25.28 -22.09
N VAL A 214 0.36 -26.16 -21.13
CA VAL A 214 0.40 -27.62 -21.31
C VAL A 214 -0.98 -28.15 -21.65
N TRP A 215 -2.02 -27.74 -20.91
CA TRP A 215 -3.40 -28.13 -21.19
C TRP A 215 -3.80 -27.67 -22.60
N ARG A 216 -3.46 -26.42 -22.97
CA ARG A 216 -3.79 -25.86 -24.28
C ARG A 216 -3.10 -26.59 -25.42
N GLY A 217 -1.81 -26.91 -25.27
CA GLY A 217 -1.05 -27.68 -26.23
C GLY A 217 -1.64 -29.08 -26.45
N ARG A 218 -2.15 -29.71 -25.37
CA ARG A 218 -2.88 -30.99 -25.47
C ARG A 218 -4.22 -30.82 -26.19
N ALA A 219 -5.01 -29.80 -25.84
CA ALA A 219 -6.31 -29.54 -26.44
C ALA A 219 -6.22 -29.23 -27.95
N GLN A 220 -5.21 -28.44 -28.37
CA GLN A 220 -4.98 -28.14 -29.79
C GLN A 220 -4.60 -29.39 -30.60
N ARG A 221 -3.76 -30.26 -30.02
CA ARG A 221 -3.32 -31.52 -30.66
C ARG A 221 -4.45 -32.54 -30.73
N ALA A 222 -5.24 -32.71 -29.67
CA ALA A 222 -6.42 -33.56 -29.67
C ALA A 222 -7.41 -33.12 -30.77
N GLY A 223 -7.68 -31.82 -30.88
CA GLY A 223 -8.53 -31.28 -31.94
C GLY A 223 -7.94 -31.38 -33.35
N ALA A 224 -6.61 -31.45 -33.49
CA ALA A 224 -5.95 -31.70 -34.78
C ALA A 224 -6.02 -33.19 -35.19
N LEU A 225 -5.86 -34.09 -34.22
CA LEU A 225 -5.98 -35.54 -34.40
C LEU A 225 -7.41 -35.97 -34.72
N GLU A 226 -8.43 -35.36 -34.11
CA GLU A 226 -9.84 -35.61 -34.47
C GLU A 226 -10.19 -35.12 -35.88
N ARG A 227 -9.57 -34.02 -36.35
CA ARG A 227 -9.72 -33.52 -37.72
C ARG A 227 -8.98 -34.39 -38.73
N ALA A 228 -7.80 -34.88 -38.38
CA ALA A 228 -7.02 -35.81 -39.20
C ALA A 228 -7.62 -37.22 -39.21
N GLY A 229 -8.22 -37.70 -38.11
CA GLY A 229 -8.89 -39.00 -38.03
C GLY A 229 -10.12 -39.15 -38.92
N ARG A 230 -10.72 -38.03 -39.36
CA ARG A 230 -11.76 -38.00 -40.41
C ARG A 230 -11.20 -38.08 -41.84
N ALA A 231 -9.89 -37.86 -42.01
CA ALA A 231 -9.16 -38.06 -43.25
C ALA A 231 -8.25 -39.30 -43.07
N ARG A 232 -8.81 -40.48 -43.38
CA ARG A 232 -8.16 -41.81 -43.36
C ARG A 232 -6.63 -41.73 -43.53
N VAL A 233 -5.85 -42.15 -42.52
CA VAL A 233 -4.65 -43.02 -42.65
C VAL A 233 -4.19 -43.44 -41.24
N THR A 234 -3.82 -44.71 -41.18
CA THR A 234 -3.22 -45.44 -40.06
C THR A 234 -1.84 -44.91 -39.69
N ARG A 235 -1.54 -44.75 -38.40
CA ARG A 235 -0.30 -45.28 -37.78
C ARG A 235 -0.25 -45.06 -36.27
N ARG A 236 0.26 -46.11 -35.64
CA ARG A 236 0.49 -46.37 -34.23
C ARG A 236 1.57 -45.45 -33.64
N ALA A 237 1.33 -44.88 -32.46
CA ALA A 237 2.38 -44.37 -31.56
C ALA A 237 1.85 -44.20 -30.12
N ALA A 238 1.52 -45.33 -29.49
CA ALA A 238 1.35 -45.40 -28.04
C ALA A 238 2.70 -45.79 -27.40
N SER A 239 3.60 -44.84 -27.18
CA SER A 239 4.80 -45.05 -26.33
C SER A 239 5.54 -43.75 -25.92
N GLY A 240 4.82 -42.64 -25.74
CA GLY A 240 5.46 -41.37 -25.33
C GLY A 240 4.82 -40.68 -24.13
N SER A 241 3.94 -41.35 -23.38
CA SER A 241 3.26 -40.76 -22.23
C SER A 241 4.23 -40.54 -21.05
N ALA A 242 5.08 -41.52 -20.75
CA ALA A 242 6.05 -41.43 -19.66
C ALA A 242 7.13 -40.38 -19.95
N ALA A 243 7.87 -40.50 -21.05
CA ALA A 243 8.90 -39.52 -21.43
C ALA A 243 8.38 -38.07 -21.49
N ARG A 244 7.11 -37.88 -21.87
CA ARG A 244 6.48 -36.54 -21.88
C ARG A 244 5.99 -36.06 -20.51
N ALA A 245 5.59 -36.97 -19.62
CA ALA A 245 5.34 -36.64 -18.23
C ALA A 245 6.63 -36.21 -17.55
N TRP A 246 7.76 -36.87 -17.86
CA TRP A 246 9.09 -36.47 -17.41
C TRP A 246 9.53 -35.11 -17.97
N THR A 247 9.22 -34.77 -19.23
CA THR A 247 9.50 -33.42 -19.74
C THR A 247 8.60 -32.35 -19.13
N ALA A 248 7.32 -32.66 -18.83
CA ALA A 248 6.41 -31.71 -18.20
C ALA A 248 6.78 -31.50 -16.72
N ALA A 249 7.13 -32.57 -16.02
CA ALA A 249 7.68 -32.52 -14.67
C ALA A 249 9.02 -31.78 -14.67
N GLY A 250 9.94 -32.11 -15.58
CA GLY A 250 11.24 -31.43 -15.71
C GLY A 250 11.12 -29.94 -16.06
N MET A 251 10.14 -29.55 -16.88
CA MET A 251 9.89 -28.15 -17.20
C MET A 251 9.19 -27.40 -16.05
N LEU A 252 8.36 -28.09 -15.26
CA LEU A 252 7.79 -27.54 -14.02
C LEU A 252 8.87 -27.39 -12.95
N THR A 253 9.73 -28.39 -12.76
CA THR A 253 10.89 -28.32 -11.88
C THR A 253 11.85 -27.22 -12.33
N LEU A 254 12.13 -27.11 -13.63
CA LEU A 254 12.97 -26.04 -14.16
C LEU A 254 12.33 -24.66 -13.97
N ALA A 255 11.01 -24.53 -14.14
CA ALA A 255 10.32 -23.28 -13.88
C ALA A 255 10.30 -22.92 -12.40
N VAL A 256 10.16 -23.89 -11.50
CA VAL A 256 10.32 -23.69 -10.05
C VAL A 256 11.75 -23.31 -9.71
N ILE A 257 12.76 -23.96 -10.29
CA ILE A 257 14.18 -23.62 -10.10
C ILE A 257 14.48 -22.22 -10.64
N VAL A 258 14.00 -21.87 -11.83
CA VAL A 258 14.15 -20.54 -12.43
C VAL A 258 13.38 -19.51 -11.60
N ALA A 259 12.19 -19.82 -11.07
CA ALA A 259 11.47 -18.94 -10.17
C ALA A 259 12.27 -18.70 -8.88
N VAL A 260 12.74 -19.77 -8.23
CA VAL A 260 13.53 -19.72 -6.99
C VAL A 260 14.89 -19.05 -7.21
N ALA A 261 15.49 -19.14 -8.40
CA ALA A 261 16.79 -18.51 -8.69
C ALA A 261 16.67 -17.07 -9.21
N VAL A 262 15.68 -16.77 -10.06
CA VAL A 262 15.57 -15.49 -10.78
C VAL A 262 14.63 -14.51 -10.08
N VAL A 263 13.58 -14.98 -9.41
CA VAL A 263 12.66 -14.08 -8.68
C VAL A 263 13.37 -13.35 -7.54
N PRO A 264 14.23 -13.99 -6.71
CA PRO A 264 15.01 -13.26 -5.71
C PRO A 264 15.96 -12.25 -6.33
N LEU A 265 16.59 -12.55 -7.47
CA LEU A 265 17.47 -11.61 -8.18
C LEU A 265 16.70 -10.40 -8.75
N GLY A 266 15.47 -10.59 -9.22
CA GLY A 266 14.60 -9.49 -9.67
C GLY A 266 13.96 -8.71 -8.52
N ALA A 267 13.66 -9.39 -7.40
CA ALA A 267 13.17 -8.77 -6.17
C ALA A 267 14.26 -7.95 -5.45
N GLN A 268 15.54 -8.36 -5.60
CA GLN A 268 16.71 -7.65 -5.08
C GLN A 268 17.26 -6.59 -6.08
N GLY A 269 17.02 -6.74 -7.39
CA GLY A 269 17.67 -5.95 -8.44
C GLY A 269 16.80 -4.91 -9.17
N LEU A 270 15.47 -4.93 -9.00
CA LEU A 270 14.66 -3.75 -9.30
C LEU A 270 14.76 -2.85 -8.08
N ASN A 271 15.62 -1.82 -8.16
CA ASN A 271 15.62 -0.72 -7.19
C ASN A 271 14.23 -0.06 -7.18
N ARG A 272 13.28 -0.64 -6.43
CA ARG A 272 11.94 -0.11 -6.14
C ARG A 272 12.04 1.25 -5.46
N ASP A 273 13.20 1.54 -4.87
CA ASP A 273 13.59 2.86 -4.38
C ASP A 273 13.61 3.93 -5.47
N VAL A 274 13.99 3.62 -6.72
CA VAL A 274 14.14 4.64 -7.79
C VAL A 274 12.79 5.15 -8.32
N LEU A 275 11.73 4.35 -8.24
CA LEU A 275 10.39 4.80 -8.63
C LEU A 275 9.69 5.63 -7.55
N ARG A 276 10.06 5.46 -6.27
CA ARG A 276 9.52 6.24 -5.13
C ARG A 276 10.37 7.46 -4.76
N SER A 277 11.70 7.34 -4.81
CA SER A 277 12.63 8.41 -4.46
C SER A 277 12.52 9.63 -5.37
N LEU A 278 12.00 9.47 -6.58
CA LEU A 278 11.80 10.56 -7.54
C LEU A 278 10.45 11.28 -7.40
N THR A 279 9.57 10.90 -6.47
CA THR A 279 8.18 11.40 -6.44
C THR A 279 7.62 11.76 -5.06
N ALA A 280 8.36 11.53 -3.97
CA ALA A 280 7.95 12.03 -2.66
C ALA A 280 8.15 13.56 -2.60
N PRO A 281 7.13 14.36 -2.28
CA PRO A 281 7.35 15.77 -1.98
C PRO A 281 8.15 15.85 -0.67
N GLU A 282 9.40 16.27 -0.74
CA GLU A 282 10.12 16.77 0.44
C GLU A 282 9.38 18.04 0.88
N ILE A 283 8.69 17.96 2.01
CA ILE A 283 8.21 19.17 2.68
C ILE A 283 9.42 19.75 3.38
N ASP A 284 9.92 20.84 2.83
CA ASP A 284 10.96 21.63 3.45
C ASP A 284 10.37 22.39 4.65
N LEU A 285 10.44 21.77 5.83
CA LEU A 285 10.00 22.36 7.10
C LEU A 285 10.97 23.42 7.63
N SER A 286 12.13 23.60 6.99
CA SER A 286 13.15 24.57 7.45
C SER A 286 12.70 26.03 7.33
N ALA A 287 11.65 26.31 6.56
CA ALA A 287 11.08 27.64 6.38
C ALA A 287 10.02 28.02 7.43
N GLU A 288 9.60 27.10 8.30
CA GLU A 288 8.55 27.36 9.30
C GLU A 288 9.11 27.95 10.60
N ILE A 289 8.30 28.75 11.31
CA ILE A 289 8.67 29.28 12.63
C ILE A 289 8.96 28.11 13.58
N SER A 290 10.09 28.17 14.29
CA SER A 290 10.49 27.12 15.23
C SER A 290 9.34 26.83 16.21
N PRO A 291 8.85 25.59 16.32
CA PRO A 291 7.76 25.25 17.23
C PRO A 291 8.14 25.50 18.70
N LEU A 292 9.43 25.50 19.05
CA LEU A 292 9.90 25.88 20.39
C LEU A 292 9.71 27.38 20.65
N ALA A 293 9.94 28.23 19.64
CA ALA A 293 9.69 29.66 19.74
C ALA A 293 8.18 29.93 19.87
N ALA A 294 7.34 29.26 19.07
CA ALA A 294 5.89 29.35 19.16
C ALA A 294 5.37 28.91 20.55
N TYR A 295 5.87 27.79 21.08
CA TYR A 295 5.55 27.33 22.43
C TYR A 295 5.94 28.34 23.51
N ARG A 296 7.13 28.96 23.41
CA ARG A 296 7.56 29.98 24.36
C ARG A 296 6.69 31.24 24.30
N ALA A 297 6.26 31.65 23.11
CA ALA A 297 5.38 32.80 22.92
C ALA A 297 3.98 32.60 23.54
N SER A 298 3.53 31.35 23.75
CA SER A 298 2.28 31.07 24.49
C SER A 298 2.34 31.47 25.96
N PHE A 299 3.53 31.74 26.52
CA PHE A 299 3.69 32.22 27.90
C PHE A 299 3.66 33.75 28.01
N ASP A 300 3.45 34.46 26.90
CA ASP A 300 3.24 35.90 26.93
C ASP A 300 1.91 36.25 27.61
N ASP A 301 1.84 37.39 28.30
CA ASP A 301 0.71 37.74 29.18
C ASP A 301 -0.62 37.78 28.40
N GLU A 302 -0.58 38.18 27.13
CA GLU A 302 -1.76 38.25 26.25
C GLU A 302 -2.26 36.87 25.79
N ARG A 303 -1.39 35.85 25.77
CA ARG A 303 -1.66 34.52 25.20
C ARG A 303 -1.71 33.40 26.22
N TYR A 304 -1.36 33.68 27.48
CA TYR A 304 -1.23 32.67 28.54
C TYR A 304 -2.50 31.82 28.73
N ASP A 305 -3.67 32.45 28.63
CA ASP A 305 -4.97 31.78 28.79
C ASP A 305 -5.57 31.28 27.46
N ASP A 306 -4.85 31.40 26.33
CA ASP A 306 -5.33 30.94 25.03
C ASP A 306 -5.39 29.41 24.98
N VAL A 307 -6.55 28.88 24.61
CA VAL A 307 -6.70 27.44 24.33
C VAL A 307 -6.15 27.15 22.93
N LEU A 308 -5.03 26.43 22.86
CA LEU A 308 -4.43 26.04 21.58
C LEU A 308 -5.17 24.84 20.95
N PHE A 309 -5.46 23.83 21.76
CA PHE A 309 -6.20 22.64 21.40
C PHE A 309 -6.77 21.96 22.65
N THR A 310 -7.71 21.06 22.45
CA THR A 310 -8.32 20.21 23.50
C THR A 310 -8.05 18.75 23.18
N VAL A 311 -7.93 17.93 24.21
CA VAL A 311 -7.71 16.49 24.09
C VAL A 311 -8.70 15.77 24.98
N ASP A 312 -9.46 14.86 24.40
CA ASP A 312 -10.30 13.89 25.11
C ASP A 312 -9.66 12.50 24.96
N VAL A 313 -9.36 11.84 26.07
CA VAL A 313 -8.79 10.48 26.08
C VAL A 313 -9.94 9.52 26.30
N GLU A 314 -10.31 8.80 25.25
CA GLU A 314 -11.41 7.86 25.30
C GLU A 314 -11.00 6.51 25.88
N GLU A 315 -9.79 6.05 25.55
CA GLU A 315 -9.23 4.77 25.98
C GLU A 315 -7.73 4.91 26.24
N GLY A 316 -7.22 4.17 27.24
CA GLY A 316 -5.81 4.19 27.64
C GLY A 316 -5.45 5.39 28.53
N GLU A 317 -4.15 5.57 28.76
CA GLU A 317 -3.60 6.68 29.54
C GLU A 317 -2.55 7.43 28.70
N VAL A 318 -2.63 8.77 28.69
CA VAL A 318 -1.70 9.64 27.97
C VAL A 318 -1.33 10.84 28.85
N ASP A 319 -0.10 10.85 29.35
CA ASP A 319 0.40 11.91 30.22
C ASP A 319 0.97 13.11 29.46
N ARG A 320 1.34 12.92 28.18
CA ARG A 320 2.04 13.94 27.38
C ARG A 320 1.56 13.95 25.95
N ILE A 321 1.33 15.16 25.46
CA ILE A 321 1.04 15.43 24.06
C ILE A 321 2.30 16.03 23.42
N ARG A 322 2.76 15.38 22.37
CA ARG A 322 3.88 15.85 21.55
C ARG A 322 3.34 16.81 20.50
N ILE A 323 3.95 18.00 20.39
CA ILE A 323 3.63 18.95 19.32
C ILE A 323 4.64 18.78 18.17
N ALA A 324 5.93 18.73 18.51
CA ALA A 324 7.03 18.55 17.56
C ALA A 324 8.22 17.83 18.22
N THR A 325 9.10 17.27 17.39
CA THR A 325 10.41 16.72 17.80
C THR A 325 11.50 17.55 17.15
N LEU A 326 12.47 17.99 17.97
CA LEU A 326 13.58 18.84 17.55
C LEU A 326 14.88 18.10 17.91
N ASP A 327 15.39 17.36 16.95
CA ASP A 327 16.56 16.49 17.05
C ASP A 327 17.86 17.18 16.62
N GLY A 328 17.76 18.33 15.95
CA GLY A 328 18.90 19.16 15.54
C GLY A 328 19.13 20.36 16.46
N TYR A 329 20.40 20.64 16.76
CA TYR A 329 20.83 21.81 17.51
C TYR A 329 22.16 22.36 16.95
N ASP A 330 22.20 23.64 16.60
CA ASP A 330 23.38 24.31 16.03
C ASP A 330 24.15 25.20 17.02
N GLY A 331 23.75 25.22 18.29
CA GLY A 331 24.34 26.09 19.31
C GLY A 331 23.48 27.28 19.67
N GLU A 332 22.47 27.60 18.86
CA GLU A 332 21.54 28.70 19.09
C GLU A 332 20.09 28.24 19.04
N VAL A 333 19.73 27.40 18.06
CA VAL A 333 18.33 27.03 17.78
C VAL A 333 18.15 25.51 17.75
N TYR A 334 17.08 25.04 18.39
CA TYR A 334 16.56 23.69 18.21
C TYR A 334 15.62 23.64 17.00
N ARG A 335 15.87 22.70 16.09
CA ARG A 335 15.11 22.46 14.87
C ARG A 335 14.98 20.97 14.59
N THR A 336 14.05 20.62 13.73
CA THR A 336 14.03 19.30 13.11
C THR A 336 15.16 19.24 12.07
N GLU A 337 15.93 18.15 12.03
CA GLU A 337 17.01 18.01 11.06
C GLU A 337 16.48 18.02 9.61
N PRO A 338 17.20 18.60 8.64
CA PRO A 338 16.78 18.63 7.23
C PRO A 338 16.58 17.24 6.62
N GLU A 339 17.28 16.24 7.15
CA GLU A 339 17.20 14.85 6.71
C GLU A 339 15.94 14.14 7.22
N THR A 340 15.22 14.71 8.20
CA THR A 340 13.97 14.14 8.71
C THR A 340 12.94 14.06 7.60
N ARG A 341 12.47 12.84 7.35
CA ARG A 341 11.52 12.58 6.27
C ARG A 341 10.08 12.55 6.78
N PHE A 342 9.29 13.52 6.34
CA PHE A 342 7.84 13.51 6.50
C PHE A 342 7.16 12.90 5.28
N VAL A 343 6.48 11.77 5.48
CA VAL A 343 5.77 11.06 4.41
C VAL A 343 4.27 11.07 4.64
N ARG A 344 3.50 10.92 3.56
CA ARG A 344 2.06 10.71 3.65
C ARG A 344 1.79 9.35 4.24
N VAL A 345 1.14 9.33 5.40
CA VAL A 345 0.82 8.10 6.12
C VAL A 345 -0.62 7.70 5.82
N PRO A 346 -0.89 6.40 5.54
CA PRO A 346 -2.24 5.89 5.41
C PRO A 346 -3.01 5.99 6.74
N SER A 347 -4.31 5.71 6.71
CA SER A 347 -5.14 5.79 7.92
C SER A 347 -4.69 4.87 9.05
N THR A 348 -3.92 3.80 8.78
CA THR A 348 -3.50 2.80 9.78
C THR A 348 -2.05 2.34 9.56
N ARG A 349 -1.27 2.24 10.63
CA ARG A 349 0.11 1.74 10.71
C ARG A 349 0.17 0.51 11.63
N ALA A 350 1.26 -0.26 11.50
CA ALA A 350 1.57 -1.26 12.51
C ALA A 350 1.90 -0.56 13.83
N ALA A 351 1.37 -1.09 14.94
CA ALA A 351 1.68 -0.57 16.25
C ALA A 351 3.09 -1.00 16.68
N GLU A 352 3.89 -0.03 17.14
CA GLU A 352 5.11 -0.30 17.88
C GLU A 352 4.76 -0.82 19.29
N PRO A 353 5.69 -1.51 19.98
CA PRO A 353 5.45 -2.01 21.33
C PRO A 353 5.09 -0.87 22.31
N GLY A 354 3.92 -0.96 22.93
CA GLY A 354 3.41 0.04 23.86
C GLY A 354 1.96 -0.25 24.27
N GLU A 355 1.41 0.59 25.13
CA GLU A 355 0.00 0.54 25.52
C GLU A 355 -0.85 1.32 24.52
N SER A 356 -1.98 0.75 24.09
CA SER A 356 -2.85 1.41 23.12
C SER A 356 -3.65 2.53 23.81
N ALA A 357 -3.68 3.71 23.18
CA ALA A 357 -4.50 4.83 23.60
C ALA A 357 -5.32 5.39 22.43
N VAL A 358 -6.51 5.89 22.72
CA VAL A 358 -7.41 6.49 21.73
C VAL A 358 -7.80 7.88 22.20
N LEU A 359 -7.58 8.89 21.35
CA LEU A 359 -7.79 10.29 21.69
C LEU A 359 -8.55 11.03 20.61
N GLU A 360 -9.40 11.97 21.01
CA GLU A 360 -9.98 12.98 20.15
C GLU A 360 -9.33 14.32 20.42
N VAL A 361 -8.83 14.98 19.37
CA VAL A 361 -8.16 16.27 19.46
C VAL A 361 -8.95 17.30 18.67
N GLY A 362 -9.30 18.40 19.34
CA GLY A 362 -9.97 19.55 18.74
C GLY A 362 -9.05 20.77 18.71
N ILE A 363 -8.84 21.36 17.54
CA ILE A 363 -7.97 22.53 17.35
C ILE A 363 -8.76 23.82 17.63
N ALA A 364 -8.17 24.68 18.46
CA ALA A 364 -8.62 26.03 18.71
C ALA A 364 -7.62 27.01 18.07
N ASP A 365 -6.68 27.59 18.82
CA ASP A 365 -5.76 28.62 18.31
C ASP A 365 -4.30 28.18 18.17
N LEU A 366 -4.04 26.89 17.88
CA LEU A 366 -2.67 26.38 17.75
C LEU A 366 -1.84 27.10 16.67
N GLY A 367 -2.45 27.47 15.54
CA GLY A 367 -1.80 28.28 14.50
C GLY A 367 -0.49 27.69 13.95
N SER A 368 -0.43 26.36 13.79
CA SER A 368 0.80 25.66 13.40
C SER A 368 0.56 24.60 12.33
N VAL A 369 1.61 24.30 11.56
CA VAL A 369 1.69 23.09 10.73
C VAL A 369 1.92 21.85 11.59
N TRP A 370 2.48 22.00 12.80
CA TRP A 370 2.72 20.87 13.69
C TRP A 370 1.41 20.34 14.25
N MET A 371 1.22 19.03 14.18
CA MET A 371 0.02 18.35 14.64
C MET A 371 0.26 17.71 16.01
N PRO A 372 -0.55 18.02 17.03
CA PRO A 372 -0.49 17.35 18.32
C PRO A 372 -0.70 15.84 18.20
N THR A 373 0.23 15.04 18.72
CA THR A 373 0.20 13.58 18.73
C THR A 373 0.52 13.02 20.12
N ALA A 374 0.30 11.72 20.31
CA ALA A 374 0.70 10.97 21.49
C ALA A 374 1.39 9.69 21.05
N GLY A 375 2.40 9.23 21.81
CA GLY A 375 3.12 7.99 21.54
C GLY A 375 3.60 7.87 20.09
N ASP A 376 3.53 6.65 19.56
CA ASP A 376 3.67 6.33 18.14
C ASP A 376 2.29 6.25 17.47
N LEU A 377 2.11 6.99 16.38
CA LEU A 377 0.84 7.02 15.66
C LEU A 377 0.52 5.65 15.03
N VAL A 378 -0.64 5.10 15.39
CA VAL A 378 -1.20 3.90 14.78
C VAL A 378 -2.25 4.27 13.75
N GLU A 379 -3.20 5.13 14.07
CA GLU A 379 -4.26 5.56 13.16
C GLU A 379 -4.66 7.01 13.38
N VAL A 380 -5.06 7.69 12.30
CA VAL A 380 -5.64 9.03 12.37
C VAL A 380 -6.85 9.14 11.44
N ALA A 381 -7.93 9.69 11.98
CA ALA A 381 -9.16 9.98 11.25
C ALA A 381 -9.56 11.43 11.49
N PHE A 382 -9.51 12.23 10.43
CA PHE A 382 -9.93 13.64 10.48
C PHE A 382 -11.46 13.75 10.40
N VAL A 383 -12.02 14.70 11.14
CA VAL A 383 -13.47 14.97 11.20
C VAL A 383 -13.79 16.40 10.77
N GLY A 384 -15.07 16.67 10.53
CA GLY A 384 -15.57 17.99 10.12
C GLY A 384 -15.49 18.28 8.61
N GLU A 385 -15.76 19.53 8.24
CA GLU A 385 -15.89 19.96 6.83
C GLU A 385 -14.57 19.84 6.05
N ARG A 386 -13.44 20.05 6.73
CA ARG A 386 -12.09 19.99 6.14
C ARG A 386 -11.44 18.61 6.24
N ALA A 387 -12.15 17.59 6.74
CA ALA A 387 -11.59 16.26 6.96
C ALA A 387 -10.83 15.69 5.74
N SER A 388 -11.41 15.85 4.54
CA SER A 388 -10.78 15.42 3.29
C SER A 388 -9.51 16.19 2.97
N ALA A 389 -9.53 17.52 3.13
CA ALA A 389 -8.35 18.35 2.91
C ALA A 389 -7.24 18.05 3.94
N LEU A 390 -7.59 17.83 5.20
CA LEU A 390 -6.65 17.48 6.27
C LEU A 390 -6.02 16.10 6.06
N ALA A 391 -6.82 15.10 5.68
CA ALA A 391 -6.32 13.79 5.29
C ALA A 391 -5.38 13.85 4.07
N ASP A 392 -5.53 14.89 3.24
CA ASP A 392 -4.73 15.12 2.05
C ASP A 392 -3.43 15.86 2.32
N GLY A 393 -3.38 16.66 3.38
CA GLY A 393 -2.24 17.47 3.79
C GLY A 393 -1.48 16.92 5.00
N PHE A 394 -1.85 15.74 5.50
CA PHE A 394 -1.20 15.10 6.64
C PHE A 394 0.06 14.32 6.24
N TYR A 395 1.14 14.57 6.97
CA TYR A 395 2.42 13.89 6.85
C TYR A 395 2.96 13.56 8.25
N TYR A 396 3.76 12.51 8.36
CA TYR A 396 4.30 12.09 9.65
C TYR A 396 5.69 11.47 9.49
N SER A 397 6.56 11.78 10.45
CA SER A 397 7.89 11.19 10.61
C SER A 397 7.79 10.08 11.66
N ALA A 398 8.16 8.86 11.27
CA ALA A 398 8.13 7.69 12.15
C ALA A 398 9.23 7.76 13.20
N ASP A 399 10.44 8.12 12.77
CA ASP A 399 11.63 8.15 13.61
C ASP A 399 11.50 9.21 14.72
N ASP A 400 10.80 10.31 14.41
CA ASP A 400 10.56 11.40 15.36
C ASP A 400 9.20 11.33 16.07
N ALA A 401 8.36 10.38 15.67
CA ALA A 401 6.97 10.26 16.08
C ALA A 401 6.18 11.60 16.03
N ALA A 402 6.39 12.37 14.96
CA ALA A 402 5.89 13.75 14.80
C ALA A 402 4.99 13.88 13.57
N GLY A 403 3.87 14.60 13.72
CA GLY A 403 2.89 14.86 12.66
C GLY A 403 2.92 16.31 12.16
N VAL A 404 2.70 16.49 10.85
CA VAL A 404 2.59 17.79 10.19
C VAL A 404 1.36 17.85 9.30
N GLN A 405 0.70 19.00 9.28
CA GLN A 405 -0.46 19.33 8.47
C GLN A 405 -0.14 20.52 7.55
N THR A 406 -0.36 20.34 6.26
CA THR A 406 -0.09 21.35 5.22
C THR A 406 -1.35 21.86 4.51
N ALA A 407 -2.52 21.28 4.81
CA ALA A 407 -3.77 21.63 4.16
C ALA A 407 -4.16 23.09 4.42
N GLY A 408 -4.09 23.94 3.39
CA GLY A 408 -4.38 25.37 3.54
C GLY A 408 -3.43 26.08 4.51
N GLY A 409 -2.17 25.63 4.62
CA GLY A 409 -1.19 26.25 5.50
C GLY A 409 -1.27 25.81 6.97
N GLY A 410 -2.00 24.73 7.29
CA GLY A 410 -1.97 24.12 8.62
C GLY A 410 -3.35 23.87 9.23
N LEU A 411 -3.32 23.47 10.50
CA LEU A 411 -4.51 23.29 11.33
C LEU A 411 -5.10 24.65 11.70
N ARG A 412 -6.42 24.73 11.80
CA ARG A 412 -7.15 25.95 12.17
C ARG A 412 -8.28 25.63 13.14
N ALA A 413 -8.80 26.67 13.79
CA ALA A 413 -9.93 26.56 14.70
C ALA A 413 -11.11 25.78 14.08
N GLY A 414 -11.60 24.79 14.83
CA GLY A 414 -12.71 23.92 14.42
C GLY A 414 -12.30 22.67 13.64
N ASP A 415 -11.02 22.53 13.26
CA ASP A 415 -10.49 21.25 12.77
C ASP A 415 -10.41 20.25 13.93
N GLY A 416 -10.69 18.99 13.66
CA GLY A 416 -10.60 17.93 14.66
C GLY A 416 -10.17 16.60 14.06
N TYR A 417 -9.61 15.74 14.90
CA TYR A 417 -9.21 14.39 14.50
C TYR A 417 -9.21 13.43 15.67
N ARG A 418 -9.53 12.18 15.37
CA ARG A 418 -9.37 11.04 16.26
C ARG A 418 -8.05 10.35 15.95
N LEU A 419 -7.25 10.03 16.96
CA LEU A 419 -6.01 9.30 16.81
C LEU A 419 -5.99 8.04 17.68
N VAL A 420 -5.36 6.98 17.15
CA VAL A 420 -4.97 5.79 17.89
C VAL A 420 -3.47 5.81 17.98
N ALA A 421 -2.92 5.66 19.18
CA ALA A 421 -1.50 5.68 19.45
C ALA A 421 -1.06 4.44 20.22
N SER A 422 0.19 4.06 20.04
CA SER A 422 0.90 3.15 20.94
C SER A 422 1.83 3.97 21.83
N VAL A 423 1.55 4.00 23.12
CA VAL A 423 2.30 4.78 24.11
C VAL A 423 3.32 3.87 24.76
N ALA A 424 4.59 4.06 24.41
CA ALA A 424 5.68 3.34 25.04
C ALA A 424 5.86 3.77 26.51
N GLU A 425 6.29 2.83 27.34
CA GLU A 425 6.63 3.11 28.73
C GLU A 425 7.77 4.14 28.79
N THR A 426 7.63 5.15 29.64
CA THR A 426 8.65 6.19 29.77
C THR A 426 9.91 5.60 30.39
N VAL A 427 11.03 5.69 29.69
CA VAL A 427 12.33 5.27 30.21
C VAL A 427 12.78 6.22 31.31
N ASP A 428 13.16 5.67 32.47
CA ASP A 428 13.77 6.44 33.56
C ASP A 428 15.12 7.02 33.12
N PRO A 429 15.28 8.36 33.06
CA PRO A 429 16.55 8.98 32.68
C PRO A 429 17.72 8.55 33.57
N ALA A 430 17.47 8.20 34.84
CA ALA A 430 18.52 7.76 35.75
C ALA A 430 19.15 6.42 35.33
N ALA A 431 18.41 5.59 34.60
CA ALA A 431 18.87 4.29 34.09
C ALA A 431 19.66 4.40 32.78
N MET A 432 19.72 5.59 32.17
CA MET A 432 20.41 5.79 30.90
C MET A 432 21.94 5.76 31.06
N THR A 433 22.63 5.24 30.06
CA THR A 433 24.09 5.30 29.97
C THR A 433 24.52 6.42 29.03
N ALA A 434 25.68 7.03 29.31
CA ALA A 434 26.22 8.03 28.41
C ALA A 434 26.47 7.44 27.01
N PRO A 435 26.09 8.15 25.94
CA PRO A 435 26.26 7.66 24.57
C PRO A 435 27.74 7.54 24.14
N GLY A 436 28.67 8.15 24.88
CA GLY A 436 30.11 8.09 24.60
C GLY A 436 30.52 8.82 23.32
N THR A 437 29.63 9.64 22.77
CA THR A 437 29.83 10.40 21.54
C THR A 437 30.42 11.78 21.81
N THR A 438 31.16 12.31 20.84
CA THR A 438 31.63 13.70 20.88
C THR A 438 30.46 14.64 20.61
N PRO A 439 30.31 15.75 21.37
CA PRO A 439 29.29 16.74 21.08
C PRO A 439 29.43 17.32 19.67
N ALA A 440 28.31 17.49 18.96
CA ALA A 440 28.29 18.12 17.64
C ALA A 440 28.56 19.64 17.71
N VAL A 441 28.25 20.24 18.86
CA VAL A 441 28.42 21.67 19.14
C VAL A 441 29.17 21.84 20.46
N GLU A 442 30.08 22.81 20.51
CA GLU A 442 30.78 23.14 21.74
C GLU A 442 29.88 23.96 22.67
N ALA A 443 29.62 23.43 23.87
CA ALA A 443 28.83 24.11 24.89
C ALA A 443 29.56 25.35 25.43
N PRO A 444 28.83 26.41 25.84
CA PRO A 444 29.43 27.60 26.45
C PRO A 444 30.33 27.26 27.65
N GLU A 445 31.42 28.01 27.82
CA GLU A 445 32.40 27.78 28.90
C GLU A 445 31.76 27.83 30.29
N SER A 446 30.78 28.72 30.50
CA SER A 446 30.02 28.82 31.74
C SER A 446 29.24 27.55 32.07
N LEU A 447 28.56 26.95 31.09
CA LEU A 447 27.82 25.70 31.25
C LEU A 447 28.77 24.54 31.55
N ARG A 448 29.88 24.44 30.80
CA ARG A 448 30.90 23.41 31.02
C ARG A 448 31.50 23.48 32.42
N THR A 449 31.82 24.69 32.88
CA THR A 449 32.38 24.93 34.22
C THR A 449 31.38 24.54 35.29
N TRP A 450 30.11 24.96 35.14
CA TRP A 450 29.05 24.60 36.07
C TRP A 450 28.82 23.09 36.14
N VAL A 451 28.80 22.39 35.00
CA VAL A 451 28.67 20.93 34.97
C VAL A 451 29.87 20.25 35.65
N GLU A 452 31.11 20.70 35.39
CA GLU A 452 32.30 20.12 36.01
C GLU A 452 32.32 20.30 37.54
N GLU A 453 31.86 21.45 38.04
CA GLU A 453 31.78 21.73 39.47
C GLU A 453 30.73 20.87 40.20
N HIS A 454 29.63 20.51 39.53
CA HIS A 454 28.47 19.91 40.20
C HIS A 454 28.21 18.45 39.81
N ARG A 455 28.81 17.93 38.74
CA ARG A 455 28.59 16.54 38.32
C ARG A 455 29.16 15.56 39.36
N THR A 456 28.37 14.55 39.69
CA THR A 456 28.77 13.45 40.58
C THR A 456 29.22 12.20 39.82
N GLY A 457 29.08 12.21 38.50
CA GLY A 457 29.37 11.10 37.61
C GLY A 457 29.24 11.51 36.14
N SER A 458 29.01 10.53 35.27
CA SER A 458 28.83 10.72 33.82
C SER A 458 27.73 9.82 33.24
N ASP A 459 26.85 9.31 34.08
CA ASP A 459 25.71 8.45 33.71
C ASP A 459 24.38 9.21 33.85
N GLY A 460 23.27 8.53 33.57
CA GLY A 460 21.93 9.09 33.67
C GLY A 460 21.61 9.60 35.08
N ALA A 461 22.04 8.89 36.12
CA ALA A 461 21.85 9.32 37.51
C ALA A 461 22.55 10.66 37.81
N ALA A 462 23.78 10.85 37.31
CA ALA A 462 24.47 12.13 37.40
C ALA A 462 23.75 13.25 36.62
N LEU A 463 23.20 12.95 35.44
CA LEU A 463 22.40 13.90 34.66
C LEU A 463 21.13 14.33 35.42
N VAL A 464 20.39 13.38 36.00
CA VAL A 464 19.19 13.68 36.81
C VAL A 464 19.55 14.58 37.98
N GLY A 465 20.66 14.31 38.68
CA GLY A 465 21.13 15.16 39.78
C GLY A 465 21.43 16.61 39.35
N LEU A 466 21.99 16.82 38.15
CA LEU A 466 22.20 18.17 37.60
C LEU A 466 20.87 18.85 37.23
N ILE A 467 19.91 18.10 36.66
CA ILE A 467 18.58 18.62 36.32
C ILE A 467 17.84 19.08 37.59
N ASP A 468 17.87 18.28 38.65
CA ASP A 468 17.23 18.63 39.91
C ASP A 468 17.89 19.87 40.55
N LEU A 469 19.23 19.94 40.53
CA LEU A 469 19.94 21.12 41.01
C LEU A 469 19.59 22.39 40.20
N LEU A 470 19.42 22.27 38.88
CA LEU A 470 19.01 23.36 38.02
C LEU A 470 17.58 23.80 38.34
N ARG A 471 16.67 22.88 38.66
CA ARG A 471 15.29 23.20 39.07
C ARG A 471 15.23 23.87 40.44
N ASP A 472 16.07 23.41 41.38
CA ASP A 472 16.09 23.93 42.74
C ASP A 472 16.70 25.33 42.85
N ARG A 473 17.68 25.65 41.97
CA ARG A 473 18.47 26.89 42.05
C ARG A 473 18.35 27.82 40.86
N GLY A 474 17.73 27.36 39.77
CA GLY A 474 17.59 28.09 38.53
C GLY A 474 16.28 28.85 38.43
N TYR A 475 16.19 29.65 37.37
CA TYR A 475 14.95 30.32 36.95
C TYR A 475 14.70 29.93 35.50
N LEU A 476 13.43 29.66 35.16
CA LEU A 476 13.01 29.45 33.78
C LEU A 476 12.73 30.83 33.15
N SER A 477 13.37 31.11 32.02
CA SER A 477 13.04 32.26 31.17
C SER A 477 12.58 31.77 29.81
N HIS A 478 11.44 32.28 29.35
CA HIS A 478 10.92 32.03 28.01
C HIS A 478 11.51 33.00 26.98
N GLY A 479 12.37 33.94 27.38
CA GLY A 479 13.01 34.90 26.47
C GLY A 479 12.04 35.92 25.88
N LEU A 480 10.99 36.28 26.62
CA LEU A 480 9.91 37.19 26.16
C LEU A 480 10.31 38.67 26.19
N THR A 481 11.41 39.02 26.84
CA THR A 481 11.99 40.36 26.87
C THR A 481 13.35 40.35 26.17
N GLU A 482 13.57 41.27 25.22
CA GLU A 482 14.93 41.54 24.72
C GLU A 482 15.84 41.96 25.90
N PRO A 483 17.11 41.52 25.91
CA PRO A 483 18.05 41.79 27.00
C PRO A 483 18.37 43.27 27.21
#